data_AF-A0A0J6SXN6-F1
#
_entry.id   AF-A0A0J6SXN6-F1
#
_cell.length_a   1.000
_cell.length_b   1.000
_cell.length_c   1.000
_cell.angle_alpha   90.00
_cell.angle_beta   90.00
_cell.angle_gamma   90.00
#
_symmetry.space_group_name_H-M   'P 1'
#
loop_
_entity.id
_entity.type
_entity.pdbx_description
1 polymer ?
#
loop_
_entity_poly.entity_id
_entity_poly.type
_entity_poly.pdbx_seq_one_letter_code
_entity_poly.pdbx_strand_id
1 'polypeptide(L)'
;MPASLPAAVYAQDRVEIGQHLQLIGGVRYDPFDFASTDRRSLATGARTDNLVSPRIGAVLKPWDTLSAYASYSVSYLPPAGDSAPA
;
A
#
# COMPACT_ATOMS: atom_id res chain seq x y z
N MET A 1 -15.13 11.62 22.94
CA MET A 1 -14.48 11.78 21.62
C MET A 1 -14.89 10.59 20.77
N PRO A 2 -15.49 10.74 19.58
CA PRO A 2 -15.78 9.60 18.71
C PRO A 2 -14.45 9.02 18.18
N ALA A 3 -14.37 7.70 18.11
CA ALA A 3 -13.20 7.02 17.55
C ALA A 3 -13.16 7.23 16.03
N SER A 4 -12.08 7.78 15.51
CA SER A 4 -11.77 7.72 14.08
C SER A 4 -11.30 6.30 13.77
N LEU A 5 -12.09 5.53 13.02
CA LEU A 5 -11.67 4.23 12.53
C LEU A 5 -10.57 4.46 11.47
N PRO A 6 -9.44 3.73 11.50
CA PRO A 6 -8.44 3.82 10.45
C PRO A 6 -9.05 3.31 9.14
N ALA A 7 -9.18 4.19 8.16
CA ALA A 7 -9.76 3.88 6.85
C ALA A 7 -8.67 3.99 5.77
N ALA A 8 -8.36 2.87 5.11
CA ALA A 8 -7.46 2.85 3.98
C ALA A 8 -8.23 3.12 2.67
N VAL A 9 -7.60 3.84 1.75
CA VAL A 9 -8.15 4.09 0.41
C VAL A 9 -7.34 3.33 -0.61
N TYR A 10 -8.00 2.65 -1.53
CA TYR A 10 -7.37 1.85 -2.58
C TYR A 10 -7.97 2.16 -3.94
N ALA A 11 -7.10 2.29 -4.94
CA ALA A 11 -7.48 2.42 -6.34
C ALA A 11 -6.62 1.50 -7.20
N GLN A 12 -7.25 0.84 -8.18
CA GLN A 12 -6.55 0.06 -9.19
C GLN A 12 -7.27 0.19 -10.52
N ASP A 13 -6.48 0.28 -11.58
CA ASP A 13 -6.93 0.28 -12.95
C ASP A 13 -6.20 -0.79 -13.76
N ARG A 14 -6.86 -1.23 -14.82
CA ARG A 14 -6.35 -2.19 -15.78
C ARG A 14 -6.60 -1.66 -17.18
N VAL A 15 -5.54 -1.58 -17.96
CA VAL A 15 -5.59 -1.12 -19.33
C VAL A 15 -5.14 -2.24 -20.25
N GLU A 16 -5.96 -2.53 -21.26
CA GLU A 16 -5.61 -3.44 -22.35
C GLU A 16 -5.10 -2.63 -23.54
N ILE A 17 -3.90 -2.96 -23.99
CA ILE A 17 -3.23 -2.35 -25.13
C ILE A 17 -3.25 -3.36 -26.27
N GLY A 18 -4.29 -3.28 -27.09
CA GLY A 18 -4.58 -4.26 -28.11
C GLY A 18 -4.83 -5.65 -27.51
N GLN A 19 -4.44 -6.68 -28.24
CA GLN A 19 -4.73 -8.08 -27.88
C GLN A 19 -3.60 -8.72 -27.03
N HIS A 20 -2.41 -8.12 -27.10
CA HIS A 20 -1.17 -8.77 -26.66
C HIS A 20 -0.62 -8.22 -25.34
N LEU A 21 -1.08 -7.07 -24.86
CA LEU A 21 -0.52 -6.45 -23.67
C LEU A 21 -1.62 -5.96 -22.73
N GLN A 22 -1.50 -6.31 -21.47
CA GLN A 22 -2.37 -5.81 -20.40
C GLN A 22 -1.49 -5.23 -19.31
N LEU A 23 -1.78 -4.01 -18.89
CA LEU A 23 -1.13 -3.33 -17.79
C LEU A 23 -2.10 -3.22 -16.61
N ILE A 24 -1.57 -3.35 -15.41
CA ILE A 24 -2.32 -3.23 -14.16
C ILE A 24 -1.56 -2.25 -13.28
N GLY A 25 -2.21 -1.17 -12.86
CA GLY A 25 -1.64 -0.18 -11.96
C GLY A 25 -2.55 -0.01 -10.75
N GLY A 26 -1.98 0.05 -9.55
CA GLY A 26 -2.76 0.31 -8.35
C GLY A 26 -1.95 0.98 -7.26
N VAL A 27 -2.66 1.65 -6.37
CA VAL A 27 -2.09 2.32 -5.21
C VAL A 27 -3.03 2.13 -4.02
N ARG A 28 -2.43 1.83 -2.88
CA ARG A 28 -3.14 1.82 -1.59
C ARG A 28 -2.53 2.90 -0.70
N TYR A 29 -3.39 3.69 -0.11
CA TYR A 29 -3.06 4.72 0.86
C TYR A 29 -3.62 4.30 2.21
N ASP A 30 -2.73 4.10 3.18
CA ASP A 30 -3.10 3.82 4.56
C ASP A 30 -2.75 5.07 5.40
N PRO A 31 -3.75 5.90 5.78
CA PRO A 31 -3.52 7.00 6.71
C PRO A 31 -3.23 6.42 8.10
N PHE A 32 -2.00 6.58 8.57
CA PHE A 32 -1.62 6.25 9.94
C PHE A 32 -1.50 7.53 10.76
N ASP A 33 -2.37 7.68 11.75
CA ASP A 33 -2.22 8.67 12.82
C ASP A 33 -1.21 8.14 13.84
N PHE A 34 0.08 8.38 13.62
CA PHE A 34 1.10 8.15 14.66
C PHE A 34 1.04 9.26 15.71
N ALA A 35 0.19 9.08 16.73
CA ALA A 35 0.28 9.86 17.97
C ALA A 35 1.42 9.33 18.84
N SER A 36 2.67 9.61 18.49
CA SER A 36 3.82 9.31 19.35
C SER A 36 4.05 10.47 20.34
N THR A 37 3.73 10.25 21.62
CA THR A 37 4.13 11.18 22.69
C THR A 37 5.48 10.73 23.22
N ASP A 38 6.55 11.40 22.81
CA ASP A 38 7.89 11.20 23.38
C ASP A 38 7.91 11.67 24.84
N ARG A 39 7.89 10.71 25.78
CA ARG A 39 7.92 10.96 27.23
C ARG A 39 9.29 11.37 27.77
N ARG A 40 10.35 11.40 26.95
CA ARG A 40 11.70 11.85 27.37
C ARG A 40 11.98 13.31 27.05
N SER A 41 11.37 13.89 26.01
CA SER A 41 11.64 15.27 25.58
C SER A 41 10.46 16.23 25.65
N LEU A 42 9.23 15.75 25.92
CA LEU A 42 7.99 16.55 25.86
C LEU A 42 7.75 17.19 24.47
N ALA A 43 8.47 16.76 23.42
CA ALA A 43 8.29 17.26 22.07
C ALA A 43 7.23 16.44 21.31
N THR A 44 6.13 17.09 20.94
CA THR A 44 5.07 16.50 20.11
C THR A 44 5.48 16.58 18.63
N GLY A 45 6.28 15.62 18.16
CA GLY A 45 6.61 15.48 16.75
C GLY A 45 5.58 14.62 16.03
N ALA A 46 4.56 15.23 15.44
CA ALA A 46 3.68 14.53 14.51
C ALA A 46 4.43 14.26 13.19
N ARG A 47 5.15 13.14 13.10
CA ARG A 47 5.49 12.58 11.78
C ARG A 47 4.31 11.76 11.30
N THR A 48 3.48 12.38 10.47
CA THR A 48 2.51 11.66 9.66
C THR A 48 3.26 10.95 8.54
N ASP A 49 3.83 9.78 8.82
CA ASP A 49 4.40 8.93 7.78
C ASP A 49 3.23 8.23 7.05
N ASN A 50 2.77 8.86 5.97
CA ASN A 50 1.76 8.30 5.09
C ASN A 50 2.33 7.06 4.36
N LEU A 51 1.75 5.88 4.60
CA LEU A 51 2.16 4.66 3.93
C LEU A 51 1.44 4.55 2.59
N VAL A 52 2.20 4.62 1.50
CA VAL A 52 1.70 4.46 0.13
C VAL A 52 2.23 3.15 -0.42
N SER A 53 1.36 2.18 -0.66
CA SER A 53 1.72 0.86 -1.22
C SER A 53 1.37 0.81 -2.72
N PRO A 54 2.32 1.17 -3.62
CA PRO A 54 2.13 1.04 -5.06
C PRO A 54 2.22 -0.43 -5.52
N ARG A 55 1.47 -0.74 -6.58
CA ARG A 55 1.50 -2.02 -7.29
C ARG A 55 1.44 -1.79 -8.80
N ILE A 56 2.32 -2.44 -9.53
CA ILE A 56 2.30 -2.48 -10.99
C ILE A 56 2.45 -3.91 -11.49
N GLY A 57 1.75 -4.24 -12.57
CA GLY A 57 1.81 -5.53 -13.23
C GLY A 57 1.65 -5.41 -14.73
N ALA A 58 2.20 -6.37 -15.45
CA ALA A 58 2.07 -6.51 -16.89
C ALA A 58 1.82 -7.97 -17.25
N VAL A 59 0.98 -8.17 -18.27
CA VAL A 59 0.73 -9.46 -18.90
C VAL A 59 0.99 -9.30 -20.39
N LEU A 60 1.94 -10.07 -20.91
CA LEU A 60 2.24 -10.15 -22.34
C LEU A 60 1.68 -11.46 -22.89
N LYS A 61 0.87 -11.37 -23.93
CA LYS A 61 0.27 -12.49 -24.66
C LYS A 61 0.82 -12.47 -26.10
N PRO A 62 2.02 -13.02 -26.36
CA PRO A 62 2.58 -13.05 -27.71
C PRO A 62 1.83 -14.01 -28.65
N TRP A 63 1.15 -15.02 -28.08
CA TRP A 63 0.27 -15.96 -28.78
C TRP A 63 -0.95 -16.25 -27.90
N ASP A 64 -2.06 -16.68 -28.49
CA ASP A 64 -3.30 -16.97 -27.75
C ASP A 64 -3.14 -18.05 -26.68
N THR A 65 -2.14 -18.92 -26.82
CA THR A 65 -1.85 -20.02 -25.91
C THR A 65 -0.68 -19.76 -24.96
N LEU A 66 -0.03 -18.59 -25.04
CA LEU A 66 1.10 -18.24 -24.19
C LEU A 66 0.89 -16.89 -23.51
N SER A 67 1.15 -16.83 -22.21
CA SER A 67 1.14 -15.57 -21.46
C SER A 67 2.34 -15.50 -20.52
N ALA A 68 3.03 -14.37 -20.54
CA ALA A 68 4.11 -14.02 -19.63
C ALA A 68 3.65 -12.92 -18.67
N TYR A 69 4.02 -13.04 -17.40
CA TYR A 69 3.56 -12.15 -16.33
C TYR A 69 4.75 -11.53 -15.61
N ALA A 70 4.66 -10.24 -15.32
CA ALA A 70 5.62 -9.54 -14.47
C ALA A 70 4.86 -8.62 -13.51
N SER A 71 5.32 -8.52 -12.27
CA SER A 71 4.72 -7.61 -11.28
C SER A 71 5.73 -7.12 -10.27
N TYR A 72 5.51 -5.90 -9.79
CA TYR A 72 6.26 -5.26 -8.73
C TYR A 72 5.30 -4.58 -7.76
N SER A 73 5.55 -4.73 -6.46
CA SER A 73 4.74 -4.12 -5.41
C SER A 73 5.58 -3.80 -4.19
N VAL A 74 5.27 -2.69 -3.54
CA VAL A 74 5.88 -2.29 -2.27
C VAL A 74 4.84 -2.47 -1.16
N SER A 75 5.26 -3.11 -0.07
CA SER A 75 4.44 -3.36 1.11
C SER A 75 5.14 -2.83 2.36
N TYR A 76 4.36 -2.32 3.29
CA TYR A 76 4.85 -1.81 4.57
C TYR A 76 4.31 -2.65 5.71
N LEU A 77 5.17 -2.96 6.68
CA LEU A 77 4.77 -3.54 7.95
C LEU A 77 4.81 -2.41 8.99
N PRO A 78 3.64 -1.93 9.47
CA PRO A 78 3.62 -1.00 10.59
C PRO A 78 4.29 -1.69 11.80
N PRO A 79 5.12 -0.97 12.59
CA PRO A 79 5.62 -1.51 13.84
C PRO A 79 4.44 -1.99 14.70
N ALA A 80 4.39 -3.28 15.01
CA ALA A 80 3.47 -3.79 16.01
C ALA A 80 3.84 -3.11 17.34
N GLY A 81 2.92 -2.35 17.92
CA GLY A 81 3.02 -2.01 19.33
C GLY A 81 3.16 -3.33 20.11
N ASP A 82 4.14 -3.39 21.00
CA ASP A 82 4.42 -4.54 21.84
C ASP A 82 3.16 -4.91 22.64
N SER A 83 2.42 -5.90 22.17
CA SER A 83 1.28 -6.47 22.88
C SER A 83 1.20 -7.97 22.59
N ALA A 84 2.21 -8.69 23.01
CA ALA A 84 2.08 -10.11 23.34
C ALA A 84 1.94 -10.22 24.86
N PRO A 85 0.86 -10.82 25.41
CA PRO A 85 0.86 -11.19 26.82
C PRO A 85 1.89 -12.30 27.05
N ALA A 86 2.60 -12.17 28.17
CA ALA A 86 3.59 -13.12 28.68
C ALA A 86 3.01 -14.50 28.98
#